data_AF-A0A8H7DUJ7-F1
#
_entry.id   AF-A0A8H7DUJ7-F1
#
_cell.length_a   1.000
_cell.length_b   1.000
_cell.length_c   1.000
_cell.angle_alpha   90.00
_cell.angle_beta   90.00
_cell.angle_gamma   90.00
#
_symmetry.space_group_name_H-M   'P 1'
#
loop_
_entity.id
_entity.type
_entity.pdbx_description
1 polymer ?
#
loop_
_entity_poly.entity_id
_entity_poly.type
_entity_poly.pdbx_seq_one_letter_code
_entity_poly.pdbx_strand_id
1 'polypeptide(L)'
;MILTFAQPSYDGLLDITHGSTGVTVTGSKLYDHYKGSLVGHSDSNASEDTKITVTYANNYFSNINSRTPSFRFGHGHLFNNVFENNNDGINTRVGAELLVENNVWTGTNKKPLYSTTGGLAVARGNDFGGGSNTAPTGSFTSAPYSYPLTSTSSVVSSVRSSAGATLSL
;
A
#
# COMPACT_ATOMS: atom_id res chain seq x y z
N MET A 1 -2.24 -13.83 -5.35
CA MET A 1 -2.64 -14.43 -4.03
C MET A 1 -3.94 -13.79 -3.54
N ILE A 2 -4.81 -14.53 -2.87
CA ILE A 2 -6.06 -14.03 -2.25
C ILE A 2 -5.91 -14.06 -0.72
N LEU A 3 -6.22 -12.96 -0.04
CA LEU A 3 -6.13 -12.83 1.42
C LEU A 3 -7.42 -12.21 1.99
N THR A 4 -8.13 -12.92 2.90
CA THR A 4 -9.37 -12.43 3.54
C THR A 4 -9.69 -13.16 4.84
N PHE A 5 -10.20 -12.45 5.86
CA PHE A 5 -10.86 -12.94 7.09
C PHE A 5 -11.63 -11.80 7.79
N ALA A 6 -12.96 -11.82 7.81
CA ALA A 6 -13.75 -10.62 8.12
C ALA A 6 -14.15 -10.46 9.61
N GLN A 7 -13.20 -10.43 10.57
CA GLN A 7 -13.51 -10.12 11.98
C GLN A 7 -12.42 -9.27 12.66
N PRO A 8 -12.76 -8.38 13.63
CA PRO A 8 -11.78 -7.57 14.36
C PRO A 8 -10.76 -8.38 15.17
N SER A 9 -11.08 -9.64 15.48
CA SER A 9 -10.21 -10.55 16.25
C SER A 9 -9.01 -11.07 15.45
N TYR A 10 -9.04 -11.04 14.12
CA TYR A 10 -7.91 -11.47 13.29
C TYR A 10 -6.81 -10.40 13.20
N ASP A 11 -5.56 -10.84 13.04
CA ASP A 11 -4.43 -9.93 12.81
C ASP A 11 -4.26 -9.54 11.33
N GLY A 12 -3.15 -8.92 10.92
CA GLY A 12 -2.97 -8.44 9.54
C GLY A 12 -3.11 -9.53 8.47
N LEU A 13 -3.58 -9.17 7.28
CA LEU A 13 -3.57 -10.08 6.13
C LEU A 13 -2.16 -10.33 5.60
N LEU A 14 -1.30 -9.29 5.64
CA LEU A 14 0.08 -9.35 5.17
C LEU A 14 0.95 -8.39 5.96
N ASP A 15 1.79 -8.93 6.84
CA ASP A 15 2.71 -8.15 7.65
C ASP A 15 4.17 -8.43 7.25
N ILE A 16 4.91 -7.36 6.97
CA ILE A 16 6.32 -7.40 6.54
C ILE A 16 7.13 -6.66 7.61
N THR A 17 7.94 -7.40 8.36
CA THR A 17 8.55 -6.91 9.60
C THR A 17 10.03 -7.33 9.67
N HIS A 18 10.70 -6.94 10.76
CA HIS A 18 12.05 -7.38 11.10
C HIS A 18 13.07 -7.17 9.98
N GLY A 19 13.16 -5.93 9.51
CA GLY A 19 14.20 -5.52 8.58
C GLY A 19 14.13 -6.20 7.21
N SER A 20 12.98 -6.74 6.82
CA SER A 20 12.76 -7.39 5.53
C SER A 20 13.04 -6.45 4.36
N THR A 21 13.88 -6.89 3.42
CA THR A 21 14.30 -6.08 2.25
C THR A 21 14.04 -6.82 0.94
N GLY A 22 13.87 -6.07 -0.15
CA GLY A 22 13.64 -6.64 -1.48
C GLY A 22 12.28 -7.32 -1.66
N VAL A 23 11.30 -7.03 -0.79
CA VAL A 23 10.00 -7.67 -0.85
C VAL A 23 9.14 -7.02 -1.94
N THR A 24 8.55 -7.84 -2.81
CA THR A 24 7.57 -7.37 -3.81
C THR A 24 6.26 -8.13 -3.65
N VAL A 25 5.19 -7.37 -3.43
CA VAL A 25 3.81 -7.84 -3.35
C VAL A 25 3.13 -7.40 -4.63
N THR A 26 2.76 -8.36 -5.48
CA THR A 26 2.15 -8.05 -6.78
C THR A 26 1.00 -8.98 -7.12
N GLY A 27 0.04 -8.49 -7.90
CA GLY A 27 -1.11 -9.26 -8.38
C GLY A 27 -1.95 -9.89 -7.26
N SER A 28 -1.94 -9.30 -6.06
CA SER A 28 -2.63 -9.84 -4.89
C SER A 28 -3.94 -9.11 -4.62
N LYS A 29 -4.93 -9.85 -4.12
CA LYS A 29 -6.22 -9.31 -3.66
C LYS A 29 -6.30 -9.43 -2.14
N LEU A 30 -6.30 -8.30 -1.45
CA LEU A 30 -6.47 -8.18 -0.01
C LEU A 30 -7.85 -7.57 0.23
N TYR A 31 -8.75 -8.27 0.92
CA TYR A 31 -10.13 -7.80 1.03
C TYR A 31 -10.90 -8.32 2.24
N ASP A 32 -11.99 -7.62 2.57
CA ASP A 32 -12.91 -7.94 3.67
C ASP A 32 -12.18 -8.17 5.00
N HIS A 33 -11.43 -7.17 5.46
CA HIS A 33 -10.57 -7.31 6.62
C HIS A 33 -10.43 -6.02 7.44
N TYR A 34 -10.17 -6.15 8.75
CA TYR A 34 -10.02 -4.98 9.62
C TYR A 34 -8.64 -4.30 9.48
N LYS A 35 -7.56 -5.09 9.44
CA LYS A 35 -6.16 -4.66 9.27
C LYS A 35 -5.59 -5.24 7.98
N GLY A 36 -5.33 -4.42 6.96
CA GLY A 36 -4.85 -4.90 5.66
C GLY A 36 -3.41 -5.39 5.72
N SER A 37 -2.44 -4.47 5.65
CA SER A 37 -1.02 -4.78 5.61
C SER A 37 -0.19 -3.84 6.47
N LEU A 38 0.69 -4.42 7.29
CA LEU A 38 1.67 -3.71 8.11
C LEU A 38 3.07 -3.83 7.51
N VAL A 39 3.83 -2.73 7.51
CA VAL A 39 5.25 -2.71 7.20
C VAL A 39 6.02 -2.03 8.35
N GLY A 40 6.86 -2.79 9.03
CA GLY A 40 7.50 -2.41 10.29
C GLY A 40 6.52 -2.44 11.47
N HIS A 41 6.81 -3.23 12.50
CA HIS A 41 5.82 -3.62 13.51
C HIS A 41 5.75 -2.68 14.74
N SER A 42 6.81 -1.90 14.99
CA SER A 42 6.95 -1.09 16.20
C SER A 42 7.63 0.23 15.89
N ASP A 43 7.18 1.33 16.52
CA ASP A 43 7.83 2.65 16.40
C ASP A 43 9.23 2.67 17.05
N SER A 44 9.58 1.65 17.84
CA SER A 44 10.86 1.53 18.55
C SER A 44 11.83 0.52 17.93
N ASN A 45 11.56 -0.01 16.71
CA ASN A 45 12.42 -1.01 16.07
C ASN A 45 13.36 -0.43 15.00
N ALA A 46 13.76 0.84 15.14
CA ALA A 46 14.57 1.55 14.16
C ALA A 46 15.94 0.88 13.88
N SER A 47 16.52 0.20 14.88
CA SER A 47 17.80 -0.52 14.74
C SER A 47 17.77 -1.61 13.68
N GLU A 48 16.58 -2.11 13.35
CA GLU A 48 16.39 -3.16 12.35
C GLU A 48 15.59 -2.67 11.14
N ASP A 49 14.51 -1.91 11.35
CA ASP A 49 13.50 -1.67 10.32
C ASP A 49 13.81 -0.49 9.38
N THR A 50 14.83 0.33 9.66
CA THR A 50 15.28 1.43 8.76
C THR A 50 15.76 0.95 7.40
N LYS A 51 16.17 -0.32 7.29
CA LYS A 51 16.59 -0.93 6.01
C LYS A 51 15.43 -1.52 5.21
N ILE A 52 14.20 -1.54 5.72
CA ILE A 52 13.07 -2.18 5.05
C ILE A 52 12.88 -1.59 3.65
N THR A 53 12.68 -2.47 2.67
CA THR A 53 12.33 -2.07 1.30
C THR A 53 11.21 -2.97 0.78
N VAL A 54 10.07 -2.37 0.44
CA VAL A 54 8.87 -3.09 0.00
C VAL A 54 8.25 -2.42 -1.22
N THR A 55 7.85 -3.24 -2.18
CA THR A 55 7.12 -2.80 -3.38
C THR A 55 5.72 -3.40 -3.39
N TYR A 56 4.69 -2.58 -3.59
CA TYR A 56 3.33 -3.02 -3.87
C TYR A 56 2.96 -2.62 -5.30
N ALA A 57 2.72 -3.59 -6.17
CA ALA A 57 2.39 -3.37 -7.56
C ALA A 57 1.12 -4.10 -8.00
N ASN A 58 0.21 -3.45 -8.73
CA ASN A 58 -0.94 -4.12 -9.34
C ASN A 58 -1.81 -4.94 -8.35
N ASN A 59 -1.89 -4.51 -7.09
CA ASN A 59 -2.70 -5.18 -6.07
C ASN A 59 -4.08 -4.55 -5.97
N TYR A 60 -5.03 -5.34 -5.48
CA TYR A 60 -6.40 -4.91 -5.22
C TYR A 60 -6.69 -4.97 -3.71
N PHE A 61 -6.83 -3.79 -3.09
CA PHE A 61 -7.21 -3.62 -1.69
C PHE A 61 -8.68 -3.21 -1.62
N SER A 62 -9.57 -4.06 -1.11
CA SER A 62 -11.02 -3.79 -1.16
C SER A 62 -11.72 -4.04 0.17
N ASN A 63 -12.57 -3.12 0.62
CA ASN A 63 -13.34 -3.24 1.85
C ASN A 63 -12.45 -3.55 3.09
N ILE A 64 -11.39 -2.76 3.26
CA ILE A 64 -10.46 -2.86 4.39
C ILE A 64 -10.66 -1.67 5.33
N ASN A 65 -10.73 -1.95 6.63
CA ASN A 65 -10.95 -0.89 7.62
C ASN A 65 -9.72 0.00 7.87
N SER A 66 -8.51 -0.58 7.89
CA SER A 66 -7.27 0.12 8.21
C SER A 66 -6.03 -0.51 7.58
N ARG A 67 -4.94 0.24 7.48
CA ARG A 67 -3.61 -0.22 7.04
C ARG A 67 -3.59 -0.74 5.59
N THR A 68 -3.62 0.17 4.61
CA THR A 68 -3.53 -0.21 3.18
C THR A 68 -2.38 0.48 2.43
N PRO A 69 -1.11 0.28 2.82
CA PRO A 69 -0.59 -0.31 4.06
C PRO A 69 -0.34 0.76 5.15
N SER A 70 0.00 0.32 6.36
CA SER A 70 0.68 1.17 7.36
C SER A 70 2.17 0.89 7.34
N PHE A 71 3.00 1.90 7.05
CA PHE A 71 4.41 1.74 6.72
C PHE A 71 5.32 2.56 7.63
N ARG A 72 6.33 1.93 8.22
CA ARG A 72 7.34 2.58 9.09
C ARG A 72 8.76 2.50 8.53
N PHE A 73 9.57 3.52 8.87
CA PHE A 73 11.02 3.65 8.65
C PHE A 73 11.55 3.57 7.22
N GLY A 74 11.44 2.41 6.57
CA GLY A 74 12.13 2.12 5.33
C GLY A 74 11.53 2.80 4.10
N HIS A 75 11.88 2.28 2.93
CA HIS A 75 11.42 2.80 1.64
C HIS A 75 10.33 1.91 1.06
N GLY A 76 9.24 2.53 0.63
CA GLY A 76 8.13 1.84 -0.02
C GLY A 76 7.88 2.38 -1.41
N HIS A 77 7.64 1.50 -2.38
CA HIS A 77 7.17 1.90 -3.70
C HIS A 77 5.81 1.26 -3.97
N LEU A 78 4.78 2.07 -4.14
CA LEU A 78 3.41 1.63 -4.34
C LEU A 78 2.94 2.16 -5.69
N PHE A 79 2.70 1.26 -6.65
CA PHE A 79 2.26 1.67 -7.98
C PHE A 79 1.19 0.78 -8.61
N ASN A 80 0.35 1.38 -9.45
CA ASN A 80 -0.75 0.70 -10.15
C ASN A 80 -1.69 -0.10 -9.24
N ASN A 81 -1.82 0.21 -7.94
CA ASN A 81 -2.74 -0.49 -7.04
C ASN A 81 -4.15 0.12 -7.11
N VAL A 82 -5.16 -0.70 -6.86
CA VAL A 82 -6.54 -0.25 -6.69
C VAL A 82 -6.92 -0.33 -5.22
N PHE A 83 -7.44 0.78 -4.69
CA PHE A 83 -7.99 0.88 -3.34
C PHE A 83 -9.49 1.16 -3.42
N GLU A 84 -10.32 0.18 -3.08
CA GLU A 84 -11.76 0.27 -3.23
C GLU A 84 -12.49 0.17 -1.90
N ASN A 85 -13.38 1.14 -1.62
CA ASN A 85 -14.24 1.13 -0.44
C ASN A 85 -13.47 0.92 0.88
N ASN A 86 -12.26 1.46 0.98
CA ASN A 86 -11.44 1.33 2.19
C ASN A 86 -11.74 2.49 3.14
N ASN A 87 -11.93 2.18 4.43
CA ASN A 87 -12.16 3.20 5.45
C ASN A 87 -10.89 4.01 5.78
N ASP A 88 -9.73 3.53 5.31
CA ASP A 88 -8.41 4.13 5.49
C ASP A 88 -7.56 3.93 4.22
N GLY A 89 -6.35 4.50 4.19
CA GLY A 89 -5.44 4.36 3.06
C GLY A 89 -3.99 4.06 3.45
N ILE A 90 -3.08 4.56 2.61
CA ILE A 90 -1.63 4.44 2.82
C ILE A 90 -1.25 5.40 3.96
N ASN A 91 -0.74 4.84 5.06
CA ASN A 91 -0.25 5.61 6.20
C ASN A 91 1.27 5.48 6.31
N THR A 92 1.99 6.53 5.91
CA THR A 92 3.45 6.63 6.07
C THR A 92 3.79 7.14 7.47
N ARG A 93 4.72 6.49 8.17
CA ARG A 93 5.01 6.75 9.58
C ARG A 93 6.50 6.63 9.89
N VAL A 94 6.92 7.28 10.97
CA VAL A 94 8.23 7.11 11.62
C VAL A 94 9.39 7.14 10.62
N GLY A 95 9.49 8.22 9.83
CA GLY A 95 10.56 8.40 8.86
C GLY A 95 10.47 7.58 7.57
N ALA A 96 9.41 6.77 7.38
CA ALA A 96 9.20 6.07 6.11
C ALA A 96 9.15 7.04 4.93
N GLU A 97 9.76 6.66 3.81
CA GLU A 97 9.71 7.41 2.57
C GLU A 97 9.03 6.58 1.47
N LEU A 98 7.86 7.05 1.01
CA LEU A 98 7.07 6.32 0.03
C LEU A 98 7.09 7.01 -1.34
N LEU A 99 7.34 6.26 -2.40
CA LEU A 99 7.03 6.65 -3.77
C LEU A 99 5.67 6.04 -4.13
N VAL A 100 4.68 6.88 -4.41
CA VAL A 100 3.28 6.47 -4.63
C VAL A 100 2.84 6.92 -6.01
N GLU A 101 2.76 6.01 -6.97
CA GLU A 101 2.62 6.33 -8.40
C GLU A 101 1.46 5.61 -9.09
N ASN A 102 0.62 6.34 -9.82
CA ASN A 102 -0.48 5.80 -10.63
C ASN A 102 -1.41 4.79 -9.90
N ASN A 103 -1.62 4.96 -8.61
CA ASN A 103 -2.63 4.19 -7.88
C ASN A 103 -4.00 4.86 -8.03
N VAL A 104 -5.06 4.07 -7.90
CA VAL A 104 -6.44 4.55 -8.08
C VAL A 104 -7.29 4.19 -6.86
N TRP A 105 -7.97 5.19 -6.31
CA TRP A 105 -8.96 5.02 -5.25
C TRP A 105 -10.38 5.10 -5.82
N THR A 106 -11.21 4.11 -5.57
CA THR A 106 -12.59 4.04 -6.10
C THR A 106 -13.63 3.78 -5.02
N GLY A 107 -14.83 4.32 -5.19
CA GLY A 107 -15.91 4.17 -4.20
C GLY A 107 -15.64 4.99 -2.93
N THR A 108 -16.10 4.51 -1.78
CA THR A 108 -16.03 5.27 -0.52
C THR A 108 -14.65 5.11 0.13
N ASN A 109 -13.73 6.05 -0.14
CA ASN A 109 -12.42 6.11 0.51
C ASN A 109 -12.29 7.39 1.35
N LYS A 110 -11.69 7.30 2.54
CA LYS A 110 -11.58 8.45 3.46
C LYS A 110 -10.21 9.11 3.47
N LYS A 111 -9.12 8.33 3.42
CA LYS A 111 -7.75 8.84 3.64
C LYS A 111 -6.74 8.21 2.69
N PRO A 112 -6.76 8.56 1.38
CA PRO A 112 -5.97 7.83 0.38
C PRO A 112 -4.47 7.71 0.71
N LEU A 113 -3.83 8.81 1.06
CA LEU A 113 -2.42 8.87 1.46
C LEU A 113 -2.22 9.94 2.54
N TYR A 114 -1.67 9.53 3.68
CA TYR A 114 -1.53 10.39 4.85
C TYR A 114 -0.38 9.94 5.76
N SER A 115 -0.07 10.77 6.76
CA SER A 115 0.96 10.50 7.76
C SER A 115 0.43 10.82 9.15
N THR A 116 0.58 9.92 10.12
CA THR A 116 0.20 10.17 11.52
C THR A 116 1.39 10.38 12.45
N THR A 117 2.60 10.01 12.02
CA THR A 117 3.77 9.98 12.92
C THR A 117 5.06 10.26 12.16
N GLY A 118 5.04 11.27 11.29
CA GLY A 118 6.27 11.79 10.66
C GLY A 118 6.87 10.91 9.56
N GLY A 119 6.05 10.16 8.81
CA GLY A 119 6.46 9.60 7.52
C GLY A 119 6.23 10.58 6.37
N LEU A 120 6.89 10.32 5.25
CA LEU A 120 6.96 11.15 4.05
C LEU A 120 6.46 10.38 2.82
N ALA A 121 6.00 11.11 1.80
CA ALA A 121 5.65 10.52 0.52
C ALA A 121 5.89 11.47 -0.67
N VAL A 122 6.30 10.90 -1.78
CA VAL A 122 6.29 11.51 -3.11
C VAL A 122 5.15 10.86 -3.90
N ALA A 123 4.10 11.62 -4.19
CA ALA A 123 2.92 11.13 -4.89
C ALA A 123 2.84 11.69 -6.31
N ARG A 124 2.71 10.83 -7.33
CA ARG A 124 2.65 11.24 -8.75
C ARG A 124 1.61 10.46 -9.52
N GLY A 125 0.87 11.15 -10.39
CA GLY A 125 -0.05 10.51 -11.32
C GLY A 125 -1.21 9.72 -10.70
N ASN A 126 -1.42 9.76 -9.38
CA ASN A 126 -2.51 9.02 -8.71
C ASN A 126 -3.88 9.64 -9.00
N ASP A 127 -4.91 8.80 -9.04
CA ASP A 127 -6.31 9.24 -8.95
C ASP A 127 -6.85 8.93 -7.55
N PHE A 128 -6.98 9.96 -6.71
CA PHE A 128 -7.38 9.84 -5.32
C PHE A 128 -8.90 9.68 -5.11
N GLY A 129 -9.71 9.57 -6.17
CA GLY A 129 -11.14 9.30 -6.05
C GLY A 129 -11.90 10.36 -5.24
N GLY A 130 -11.50 11.63 -5.36
CA GLY A 130 -12.04 12.76 -4.59
C GLY A 130 -11.35 13.04 -3.25
N GLY A 131 -10.46 12.16 -2.79
CA GLY A 131 -9.56 12.43 -1.66
C GLY A 131 -8.28 13.16 -2.08
N SER A 132 -7.26 13.15 -1.22
CA SER A 132 -5.97 13.80 -1.50
C SER A 132 -4.80 13.13 -0.77
N ASN A 133 -3.59 13.48 -1.19
CA ASN A 133 -2.37 13.26 -0.41
C ASN A 133 -2.24 14.35 0.67
N THR A 134 -2.12 13.92 1.93
CA THR A 134 -1.86 14.80 3.08
C THR A 134 -0.55 14.46 3.81
N ALA A 135 0.21 13.48 3.31
CA ALA A 135 1.54 13.19 3.84
C ALA A 135 2.53 14.29 3.43
N PRO A 136 3.45 14.70 4.33
CA PRO A 136 4.53 15.60 3.97
C PRO A 136 5.40 15.02 2.83
N THR A 137 5.96 15.90 2.02
CA THR A 137 6.78 15.50 0.87
C THR A 137 8.13 14.92 1.30
N GLY A 138 8.50 13.77 0.73
CA GLY A 138 9.79 13.11 0.94
C GLY A 138 10.81 13.37 -0.17
N SER A 139 11.93 12.64 -0.10
CA SER A 139 13.05 12.71 -1.03
C SER A 139 13.19 11.45 -1.93
N PHE A 140 12.53 10.35 -1.57
CA PHE A 140 12.47 9.12 -2.37
C PHE A 140 11.69 9.33 -3.67
N THR A 141 12.39 9.77 -4.70
CA THR A 141 11.84 10.24 -5.96
C THR A 141 12.00 9.24 -7.11
N SER A 142 12.74 8.16 -6.91
CA SER A 142 12.97 7.10 -7.91
C SER A 142 13.24 5.77 -7.23
N ALA A 143 12.55 4.71 -7.66
CA ALA A 143 12.90 3.35 -7.25
C ALA A 143 14.20 2.88 -7.93
N PRO A 144 15.03 2.05 -7.27
CA PRO A 144 16.33 1.61 -7.80
C PRO A 144 16.23 0.48 -8.84
N TYR A 145 15.14 0.42 -9.59
CA TYR A 145 14.85 -0.60 -10.59
C TYR A 145 13.90 -0.05 -11.67
N SER A 146 13.83 -0.72 -12.81
CA SER A 146 12.87 -0.37 -13.88
C SER A 146 11.49 -0.98 -13.62
N TYR A 147 10.44 -0.23 -13.89
CA TYR A 147 9.05 -0.68 -13.70
C TYR A 147 8.12 -0.01 -14.72
N PRO A 148 7.06 -0.70 -15.18
CA PRO A 148 6.05 -0.10 -16.02
C PRO A 148 4.96 0.60 -15.18
N LEU A 149 4.62 1.82 -15.57
CA LEU A 149 3.44 2.51 -15.05
C LEU A 149 2.28 2.36 -16.03
N THR A 150 1.18 1.78 -15.54
CA THR A 150 -0.07 1.70 -16.30
C THR A 150 -0.74 3.06 -16.25
N SER A 151 -1.36 3.50 -17.35
CA SER A 151 -2.20 4.71 -17.34
C SER A 151 -3.26 4.57 -16.25
N THR A 152 -3.46 5.59 -15.41
CA THR A 152 -4.43 5.52 -14.31
C THR A 152 -5.84 5.18 -14.77
N SER A 153 -6.24 5.66 -15.95
CA SER A 153 -7.53 5.31 -16.57
C SER A 153 -7.71 3.81 -16.86
N SER A 154 -6.63 3.03 -16.91
CA SER A 154 -6.62 1.59 -17.19
C SER A 154 -6.23 0.72 -15.99
N VAL A 155 -5.78 1.33 -14.87
CA VAL A 155 -5.34 0.59 -13.67
C VAL A 155 -6.49 -0.25 -13.10
N VAL A 156 -7.69 0.33 -12.97
CA VAL A 156 -8.84 -0.36 -12.37
C VAL A 156 -9.23 -1.61 -13.15
N SER A 157 -9.36 -1.51 -14.48
CA SER A 157 -9.73 -2.64 -15.33
C SER A 157 -8.64 -3.71 -15.34
N SER A 158 -7.37 -3.30 -15.47
CA SER A 158 -6.21 -4.21 -15.46
C SER A 158 -6.13 -5.00 -14.15
N VAL A 159 -6.16 -4.31 -13.01
CA VAL A 159 -6.01 -4.94 -11.69
C VAL A 159 -7.19 -5.83 -11.35
N ARG A 160 -8.44 -5.40 -11.57
CA ARG A 160 -9.63 -6.24 -11.26
C ARG A 160 -9.68 -7.52 -12.10
N SER A 161 -9.13 -7.49 -13.31
CA SER A 161 -9.10 -8.67 -14.20
C SER A 161 -8.03 -9.71 -13.83
N SER A 162 -7.01 -9.33 -13.06
CA SER A 162 -5.80 -10.14 -12.88
C SER A 162 -5.37 -10.37 -11.42
N ALA A 163 -5.79 -9.51 -10.48
CA ALA A 163 -5.39 -9.64 -9.09
C ALA A 163 -6.13 -10.76 -8.35
N GLY A 164 -5.40 -11.58 -7.61
CA GLY A 164 -5.93 -12.71 -6.84
C GLY A 164 -5.35 -14.04 -7.27
N ALA A 165 -6.12 -15.10 -7.11
CA ALA A 165 -5.83 -16.43 -7.64
C ALA A 165 -6.82 -16.66 -8.78
N THR A 166 -6.30 -16.90 -9.98
CA THR A 166 -7.10 -17.05 -11.21
C THR A 166 -7.12 -18.50 -11.70
N LEU A 167 -6.63 -19.44 -10.88
CA LEU A 167 -6.60 -20.86 -11.23
C LEU A 167 -8.04 -21.39 -11.23
N SER A 168 -8.48 -21.87 -12.38
CA SER A 168 -9.62 -22.77 -12.49
C SER A 168 -9.20 -24.16 -12.01
N LEU A 169 -9.95 -24.70 -11.04
CA LEU A 169 -9.82 -26.08 -10.56
C LEU A 169 -10.30 -27.09 -11.61
#